data_AF-A0A1V4ERN4-F1
#
_entry.id   AF-A0A1V4ERN4-F1
#
_cell.length_a   1.000
_cell.length_b   1.000
_cell.length_c   1.000
_cell.angle_alpha   90.00
_cell.angle_beta   90.00
_cell.angle_gamma   90.00
#
_symmetry.space_group_name_H-M   'P 1'
#
loop_
_entity.id
_entity.type
_entity.pdbx_description
1 polymer ?
#
loop_
_entity_poly.entity_id
_entity_poly.type
_entity_poly.pdbx_seq_one_letter_code
_entity_poly.pdbx_strand_id
1 'polypeptide(L)'
;MYSILTDHDVESFASMKRIVNAIERCFQEQINGTLVSPPRFRVEAEQGNLVFTAGAATGLEKVTGFRVYDTYENDAEGHQQLVCVFDSDTGVFKGVVIGNLIGAIRTGAIGGAAINAMARVDAKKSP
;
A
#
# COMPACT_ATOMS: atom_id res chain seq x y z
N MET A 1 1.07 -3.31 22.06
CA MET A 1 -0.29 -2.85 21.72
C MET A 1 -0.33 -2.66 20.21
N TYR A 2 -1.36 -3.17 19.53
CA TYR A 2 -1.52 -3.05 18.08
C TYR A 2 -2.60 -2.01 17.75
N SER A 3 -2.52 -1.39 16.59
CA SER A 3 -3.50 -0.41 16.12
C SER A 3 -4.47 -1.02 15.10
N ILE A 4 -5.72 -0.58 15.14
CA ILE A 4 -6.71 -0.82 14.08
C ILE A 4 -7.07 0.55 13.54
N LEU A 5 -6.85 0.75 12.24
CA LEU A 5 -7.14 2.00 11.54
C LEU A 5 -8.18 1.75 10.46
N THR A 6 -9.06 2.70 10.26
CA THR A 6 -10.12 2.69 9.24
C THR A 6 -9.86 3.72 8.14
N ASP A 7 -10.71 3.77 7.11
CA ASP A 7 -10.64 4.83 6.10
C ASP A 7 -10.73 6.24 6.70
N HIS A 8 -11.52 6.43 7.77
CA HIS A 8 -11.59 7.71 8.48
C HIS A 8 -10.24 8.09 9.13
N ASP A 9 -9.56 7.13 9.74
CA ASP A 9 -8.22 7.36 10.30
C ASP A 9 -7.22 7.66 9.20
N VAL A 10 -7.26 6.91 8.09
CA VAL A 10 -6.42 7.18 6.92
C VAL A 10 -6.64 8.60 6.40
N GLU A 11 -7.89 9.04 6.22
CA GLU A 11 -8.22 10.38 5.75
C GLU A 11 -7.67 11.47 6.68
N SER A 12 -7.81 11.29 8.00
CA SER A 12 -7.37 12.28 8.98
C SER A 12 -5.84 12.41 9.12
N PHE A 13 -5.08 11.33 8.89
CA PHE A 13 -3.61 11.32 9.04
C PHE A 13 -2.83 11.39 7.73
N ALA A 14 -3.47 11.09 6.59
CA ALA A 14 -2.82 11.03 5.28
C ALA A 14 -2.49 12.42 4.74
N SER A 15 -1.20 12.70 4.61
CA SER A 15 -0.73 13.77 3.73
C SER A 15 -0.19 13.12 2.46
N MET A 16 -0.71 13.52 1.29
CA MET A 16 -0.24 12.99 0.01
C MET A 16 1.29 13.13 -0.14
N LYS A 17 1.87 14.26 0.30
CA LYS A 17 3.33 14.45 0.31
C LYS A 17 4.05 13.39 1.15
N ARG A 18 3.55 13.07 2.35
CA ARG A 18 4.15 12.02 3.20
C ARG A 18 4.09 10.65 2.54
N ILE A 19 3.01 10.37 1.83
CA ILE A 19 2.79 9.07 1.17
C ILE A 19 3.66 8.94 -0.07
N VAL A 20 3.75 9.99 -0.90
CA VAL A 20 4.71 10.04 -2.03
C VAL A 20 6.13 9.83 -1.54
N ASN A 21 6.55 10.54 -0.49
CA ASN A 21 7.88 10.33 0.10
C ASN A 21 8.08 8.88 0.61
N ALA A 22 7.03 8.23 1.13
CA ALA A 22 7.13 6.82 1.55
C ALA A 22 7.32 5.88 0.35
N ILE A 23 6.61 6.12 -0.76
CA ILE A 23 6.80 5.37 -2.00
C ILE A 23 8.22 5.57 -2.57
N GLU A 24 8.74 6.80 -2.54
CA GLU A 24 10.11 7.08 -2.98
C GLU A 24 11.14 6.32 -2.14
N ARG A 25 10.95 6.21 -0.82
CA ARG A 25 11.81 5.39 0.06
C ARG A 25 11.71 3.90 -0.26
N CYS A 26 10.52 3.39 -0.61
CA CYS A 26 10.39 2.02 -1.12
C CYS A 26 11.17 1.80 -2.43
N PHE A 27 11.21 2.79 -3.33
CA PHE A 27 12.06 2.69 -4.53
C PHE A 27 13.55 2.69 -4.19
N GLN A 28 13.98 3.47 -3.21
CA GLN A 28 15.36 3.44 -2.71
C GLN A 28 15.70 2.07 -2.13
N GLU A 29 14.80 1.46 -1.34
CA GLU A 29 14.97 0.09 -0.82
C GLU A 29 15.08 -0.93 -1.95
N GLN A 30 14.27 -0.80 -3.00
CA GLN A 30 14.36 -1.68 -4.19
C GLN A 30 15.72 -1.55 -4.88
N ILE A 31 16.23 -0.33 -5.06
CA ILE A 31 17.54 -0.08 -5.67
C ILE A 31 18.66 -0.70 -4.82
N ASN A 32 18.54 -0.62 -3.49
CA ASN A 32 19.53 -1.13 -2.55
C ASN A 32 19.41 -2.65 -2.31
N GLY A 33 18.46 -3.34 -2.95
CA GLY A 33 18.23 -4.78 -2.76
C GLY A 33 17.61 -5.14 -1.41
N THR A 34 17.04 -4.16 -0.71
CA THR A 34 16.43 -4.31 0.62
C THR A 34 14.90 -4.25 0.59
N LEU A 35 14.30 -4.30 -0.61
CA LEU A 35 12.88 -4.53 -0.80
C LEU A 35 12.63 -5.97 -1.29
N VAL A 36 11.74 -6.67 -0.60
CA VAL A 36 11.21 -7.98 -0.99
C VAL A 36 9.78 -7.78 -1.46
N SER A 37 9.49 -8.12 -2.72
CA SER A 37 8.15 -8.00 -3.33
C SER A 37 7.86 -9.22 -4.23
N PRO A 38 7.44 -10.36 -3.65
CA PRO A 38 7.06 -11.53 -4.44
C PRO A 38 5.83 -11.23 -5.34
N PRO A 39 5.59 -12.04 -6.38
CA PRO A 39 4.37 -11.98 -7.16
C PRO A 39 3.13 -12.09 -6.27
N ARG A 40 2.10 -11.29 -6.59
CA ARG A 40 0.79 -11.45 -5.95
C ARG A 40 0.23 -12.85 -6.24
N PHE A 41 -0.48 -13.41 -5.27
CA PHE A 41 -1.18 -14.68 -5.45
C PHE A 41 -2.66 -14.54 -5.13
N ARG A 42 -3.44 -15.54 -5.51
CA ARG A 42 -4.88 -15.57 -5.34
C ARG A 42 -5.28 -16.83 -4.59
N VAL A 43 -6.26 -16.69 -3.71
CA VAL A 43 -7.05 -17.81 -3.21
C VAL A 43 -8.31 -17.83 -4.06
N GLU A 44 -8.45 -18.87 -4.88
CA GLU A 44 -9.53 -18.98 -5.86
C GLU A 44 -10.78 -19.60 -5.22
N ALA A 45 -11.93 -18.97 -5.47
CA ALA A 45 -13.25 -19.52 -5.19
C ALA A 45 -14.16 -19.30 -6.40
N GLU A 46 -15.28 -20.00 -6.44
CA GLU A 46 -16.19 -20.00 -7.60
C GLU A 46 -16.76 -18.61 -7.89
N GLN A 47 -17.10 -17.84 -6.84
CA GLN A 47 -17.78 -16.54 -6.96
C GLN A 47 -16.83 -15.33 -6.95
N GLY A 48 -15.53 -15.55 -6.75
CA GLY A 48 -14.54 -14.49 -6.61
C GLY A 48 -13.28 -14.98 -5.92
N ASN A 49 -12.24 -14.14 -5.87
CA ASN A 49 -10.96 -14.51 -5.29
C ASN A 49 -10.64 -13.61 -4.10
N LEU A 50 -9.76 -14.08 -3.21
CA LEU A 50 -8.96 -13.19 -2.37
C LEU A 50 -7.59 -13.01 -3.01
N VAL A 51 -7.17 -11.77 -3.19
CA VAL A 51 -5.87 -11.42 -3.77
C VAL A 51 -4.94 -10.93 -2.68
N PHE A 52 -3.81 -11.62 -2.53
CA PHE A 52 -2.76 -11.26 -1.59
C PHE A 52 -1.60 -10.60 -2.31
N THR A 53 -1.19 -9.44 -1.81
CA THR A 53 0.11 -8.83 -2.13
C THR A 53 0.91 -8.75 -0.84
N ALA A 54 2.08 -9.37 -0.78
CA ALA A 54 2.95 -9.33 0.38
C ALA A 54 4.28 -8.67 0.04
N GLY A 55 4.97 -8.15 1.04
CA GLY A 55 6.30 -7.59 0.85
C GLY A 55 6.95 -7.14 2.16
N ALA A 56 8.24 -6.83 2.07
CA ALA A 56 9.02 -6.30 3.17
C ALA A 56 10.02 -5.26 2.68
N ALA A 57 10.17 -4.18 3.43
CA ALA A 57 11.26 -3.22 3.29
C ALA A 57 12.16 -3.38 4.53
N THR A 58 13.33 -3.99 4.35
CA THR A 58 14.17 -4.50 5.45
C THR A 58 15.38 -3.63 5.75
N GLY A 59 15.61 -2.58 4.98
CA GLY A 59 16.71 -1.64 5.18
C GLY A 59 16.30 -0.47 6.07
N LEU A 60 15.75 0.57 5.47
CA LEU A 60 15.36 1.83 6.11
C LEU A 60 13.99 1.75 6.80
N GLU A 61 12.96 1.24 6.13
CA GLU A 61 11.58 1.32 6.67
C GLU A 61 11.33 0.29 7.77
N LYS A 62 12.03 -0.85 7.74
CA LYS A 62 11.92 -1.95 8.72
C LYS A 62 10.50 -2.49 8.91
N VAL A 63 9.76 -2.62 7.82
CA VAL A 63 8.37 -3.10 7.81
C VAL A 63 8.20 -4.33 6.94
N THR A 64 7.37 -5.26 7.39
CA THR A 64 6.90 -6.40 6.59
C THR A 64 5.40 -6.54 6.73
N GLY A 65 4.73 -7.08 5.72
CA GLY A 65 3.28 -7.17 5.77
C GLY A 65 2.65 -7.68 4.50
N PHE A 66 1.34 -7.58 4.48
CA PHE A 66 0.54 -7.95 3.34
C PHE A 66 -0.72 -7.10 3.24
N ARG A 67 -1.24 -7.01 2.03
CA ARG A 67 -2.58 -6.56 1.73
C ARG A 67 -3.38 -7.71 1.18
N VAL A 68 -4.61 -7.85 1.65
CA VAL A 68 -5.62 -8.75 1.08
C VAL A 68 -6.85 -7.95 0.71
N TYR A 69 -7.42 -8.25 -0.44
CA TYR A 69 -8.65 -7.66 -0.95
C TYR A 69 -9.35 -8.68 -1.84
N ASP A 70 -10.67 -8.55 -2.00
CA ASP A 70 -11.47 -9.50 -2.75
C ASP A 70 -11.68 -9.05 -4.21
N THR A 71 -12.14 -9.98 -5.06
CA THR A 71 -12.56 -9.71 -6.45
C THR A 71 -13.94 -10.30 -6.73
N TYR A 72 -14.82 -10.33 -5.74
CA TYR A 72 -16.17 -10.85 -5.95
C TYR A 72 -16.97 -9.82 -6.73
N GLU A 73 -17.60 -10.27 -7.82
CA GLU A 73 -18.39 -9.41 -8.71
C GLU A 73 -19.85 -9.41 -8.25
N ASN A 74 -20.11 -8.87 -7.05
CA ASN A 74 -21.45 -8.70 -6.53
C ASN A 74 -21.61 -7.35 -5.80
N ASP A 75 -22.86 -7.02 -5.54
CA ASP A 75 -23.31 -5.73 -5.03
C ASP A 75 -23.38 -5.71 -3.49
N ALA A 76 -22.88 -6.75 -2.81
CA ALA A 76 -22.97 -6.85 -1.37
C ALA A 76 -22.23 -5.69 -0.71
N GLU A 77 -22.83 -5.08 0.30
CA GLU A 77 -22.15 -4.04 1.05
C GLU A 77 -21.03 -4.63 1.91
N GLY A 78 -20.00 -3.82 2.19
CA GLY A 78 -18.94 -4.20 3.12
C GLY A 78 -17.72 -4.88 2.48
N HIS A 79 -17.54 -4.79 1.16
CA HIS A 79 -16.25 -5.09 0.54
C HIS A 79 -15.15 -4.20 1.13
N GLN A 80 -14.13 -4.82 1.71
CA GLN A 80 -13.02 -4.17 2.38
C GLN A 80 -11.70 -4.82 1.98
N GLN A 81 -10.62 -4.05 2.05
CA GLN A 81 -9.27 -4.60 2.05
C GLN A 81 -8.65 -4.45 3.44
N LEU A 82 -7.74 -5.36 3.75
CA LEU A 82 -6.93 -5.32 4.97
C LEU A 82 -5.47 -5.14 4.60
N VAL A 83 -4.79 -4.23 5.26
CA VAL A 83 -3.33 -4.06 5.19
C VAL A 83 -2.75 -4.35 6.57
N CYS A 84 -2.10 -5.48 6.73
CA CYS A 84 -1.45 -5.86 7.99
C CYS A 84 0.02 -5.47 7.96
N VAL A 85 0.49 -4.85 9.05
CA VAL A 85 1.86 -4.36 9.20
C VAL A 85 2.51 -5.00 10.41
N PHE A 86 3.73 -5.47 10.20
CA PHE A 86 4.61 -6.06 11.18
C PHE A 86 5.97 -5.35 11.13
N ASP A 87 6.66 -5.39 12.25
CA ASP A 87 8.08 -5.06 12.33
C ASP A 87 8.89 -6.12 11.57
N SER A 88 9.76 -5.73 10.62
CA SER A 88 10.51 -6.73 9.85
C SER A 88 11.63 -7.40 10.65
N ASP A 89 12.15 -6.72 11.69
CA ASP A 89 13.28 -7.23 12.47
C ASP A 89 12.80 -8.15 13.60
N THR A 90 11.65 -7.84 14.21
CA THR A 90 11.13 -8.56 15.39
C THR A 90 9.89 -9.42 15.10
N GLY A 91 9.22 -9.22 13.97
CA GLY A 91 7.95 -9.88 13.66
C GLY A 91 6.77 -9.38 14.51
N VAL A 92 6.96 -8.37 15.35
CA VAL A 92 5.88 -7.82 16.20
C VAL A 92 4.80 -7.21 15.32
N PHE A 93 3.56 -7.69 15.49
CA PHE A 93 2.39 -7.12 14.84
C PHE A 93 2.17 -5.68 15.31
N LYS A 94 2.19 -4.74 14.36
CA LYS A 94 1.99 -3.31 14.64
C LYS A 94 0.52 -2.93 14.52
N GLY A 95 -0.19 -3.52 13.57
CA GLY A 95 -1.59 -3.20 13.37
C GLY A 95 -2.12 -3.54 11.98
N VAL A 96 -3.38 -3.19 11.77
CA VAL A 96 -4.12 -3.39 10.53
C VAL A 96 -4.82 -2.11 10.11
N VAL A 97 -4.82 -1.83 8.81
CA VAL A 97 -5.68 -0.82 8.18
C VAL A 97 -6.81 -1.55 7.46
N ILE A 98 -8.06 -1.20 7.77
CA ILE A 98 -9.28 -1.77 7.21
C ILE A 98 -9.96 -0.66 6.42
N GLY A 99 -10.06 -0.81 5.10
CA GLY A 99 -10.59 0.28 4.30
C GLY A 99 -10.06 0.35 2.87
N ASN A 100 -10.86 0.89 1.97
CA ASN A 100 -10.54 0.97 0.54
C ASN A 100 -9.64 2.17 0.19
N LEU A 101 -9.62 3.20 1.03
CA LEU A 101 -8.93 4.46 0.77
C LEU A 101 -7.41 4.28 0.64
N ILE A 102 -6.80 3.46 1.51
CA ILE A 102 -5.34 3.25 1.49
C ILE A 102 -4.85 2.71 0.14
N GLY A 103 -5.64 1.83 -0.50
CA GLY A 103 -5.34 1.29 -1.82
C GLY A 103 -5.37 2.35 -2.92
N ALA A 104 -6.37 3.23 -2.89
CA ALA A 104 -6.50 4.33 -3.83
C ALA A 104 -5.36 5.35 -3.67
N ILE A 105 -5.13 5.82 -2.43
CA ILE A 105 -4.12 6.84 -2.13
C ILE A 105 -2.71 6.35 -2.46
N ARG A 106 -2.36 5.10 -2.10
CA ARG A 106 -1.06 4.50 -2.47
C ARG A 106 -0.85 4.52 -3.98
N THR A 107 -1.87 4.16 -4.74
CA THR A 107 -1.77 4.10 -6.21
C THR A 107 -1.54 5.49 -6.78
N GLY A 108 -2.26 6.50 -6.28
CA GLY A 108 -2.03 7.90 -6.63
C GLY A 108 -0.61 8.37 -6.28
N ALA A 109 -0.08 7.98 -5.12
CA ALA A 109 1.27 8.34 -4.69
C ALA A 109 2.38 7.71 -5.56
N ILE A 110 2.18 6.49 -6.07
CA ILE A 110 3.09 5.88 -7.06
C ILE A 110 3.14 6.74 -8.33
N GLY A 111 1.97 7.16 -8.83
CA GLY A 111 1.89 8.09 -9.95
C GLY A 111 2.57 9.43 -9.64
N GLY A 112 2.36 9.98 -8.44
CA GLY A 112 3.01 11.21 -7.98
C GLY A 112 4.53 11.13 -7.96
N ALA A 113 5.11 10.05 -7.41
CA ALA A 113 6.55 9.82 -7.41
C ALA A 113 7.11 9.69 -8.85
N ALA A 114 6.39 8.98 -9.73
CA ALA A 114 6.75 8.85 -11.13
C ALA A 114 6.74 10.22 -11.86
N ILE A 115 5.72 11.04 -11.63
CA ILE A 115 5.61 12.39 -12.18
C ILE A 115 6.74 13.28 -11.67
N ASN A 116 7.05 13.26 -10.37
CA ASN A 116 8.17 14.03 -9.79
C ASN A 116 9.50 13.70 -10.47
N ALA A 117 9.73 12.44 -10.81
CA ALA A 117 10.99 11.98 -11.40
C ALA A 117 11.08 12.22 -12.92
N MET A 118 9.94 12.19 -13.64
CA MET A 118 9.95 12.11 -15.11
C MET A 118 9.27 13.27 -15.83
N ALA A 119 8.41 14.04 -15.16
CA ALA A 119 7.73 15.15 -15.80
C ALA A 119 8.68 16.33 -16.07
N ARG A 120 8.36 17.12 -17.10
CA ARG A 120 9.05 18.39 -17.33
C ARG A 120 8.79 19.32 -16.16
N VAL A 121 9.80 20.08 -15.75
CA VAL A 121 9.69 21.06 -14.66
C VAL A 121 8.64 22.15 -14.91
N ASP A 122 8.31 22.40 -16.18
CA ASP A 122 7.31 23.38 -16.62
C ASP A 122 5.96 22.75 -17.01
N ALA A 123 5.74 21.48 -16.67
CA ALA A 123 4.51 20.78 -16.98
C ALA A 123 3.29 21.49 -16.36
N LYS A 124 2.35 21.89 -17.23
CA LYS A 124 1.08 22.50 -16.85
C LYS A 124 -0.04 21.91 -17.69
N LYS A 125 -1.26 21.90 -17.14
CA LYS A 125 -2.45 21.50 -17.90
C LYS A 125 -2.56 22.43 -19.12
N SER A 126 -2.72 21.85 -20.30
CA SER A 126 -3.08 22.63 -21.48
C SER A 126 -4.41 23.36 -21.20
N PRO A 127 -4.55 24.64 -21.59
CA PRO A 127 -5.80 25.37 -21.42
C PRO A 127 -7.00 24.63 -22.01
#